data_AF-A0AAJ0CVF5-F1
#
_entry.id   AF-A0AAJ0CVF5-F1
#
_cell.length_a   1.000
_cell.length_b   1.000
_cell.length_c   1.000
_cell.angle_alpha   90.00
_cell.angle_beta   90.00
_cell.angle_gamma   90.00
#
_symmetry.space_group_name_H-M   'P 1'
#
loop_
_entity.id
_entity.type
_entity.pdbx_description
1 polymer ?
#
loop_
_entity_poly.entity_id
_entity_poly.type
_entity_poly.pdbx_seq_one_letter_code
_entity_poly.pdbx_strand_id
1 'polypeptide(L)'
;MTAVVDDKLRTAPDQEPTGTELTQFGKLKHPIARLNQRFSSAVTTFLCSPVFLLLKLLPAVRADGDGTLDVPCSIDTDISLKATFDITTWINRGICIRTTSPGRQCNVALLNVLKNMSPLATAQCSGAAGVLALLPTIGALLGAPTNEIWRLLTIVPFGGVLAMFMSFGGAILPIRVEDYESAEGDGLRPASMPGRSFSLRRTEEMSKKGQLPETGSLTHPLLQRLEAKLHQEKSVHVSKHDIWLGLFAMLVLLLGAHAAMVVVEQGAMLPWFCWSRGWWMHFWYILVTFTAILDNYAQLPFKNYAKLYLSDVPYDITVAGGEDITKSLQKSGVLDSNTPPEDATGEAIGLALEQLKTVQAGVVYVNGSLERAQPRNAVLVMVSVVSRGTAKRSIRLLRLLSKTMSIAVFVVGTAFFSSAQLLAPPVAIMVLSLLLAAAVGTRAVATYITTVVGRSEPMIHVMVNSQSEANKIIAEIMMLTRHDRRDPNDPVRAIQIEVDGHVFVDCKRVTRRSRLFVAVLGIMAEPFDLASIVKRTSARGWSNYSGRSISEWRSQGMGDVETAEMLGPAHLQAS
;
A
#
# COMPACT_ATOMS: atom_id res chain seq x y z
N MET A 1 54.64 5.03 24.55
CA MET A 1 54.65 4.17 23.34
C MET A 1 54.03 4.95 22.21
N THR A 2 54.86 5.77 21.59
CA THR A 2 54.56 6.71 20.52
C THR A 2 55.23 6.16 19.27
N ALA A 3 54.44 5.84 18.24
CA ALA A 3 54.95 5.48 16.93
C ALA A 3 54.60 6.60 15.95
N VAL A 4 55.67 7.27 15.54
CA VAL A 4 55.85 8.12 14.37
C VAL A 4 55.79 7.26 13.11
N VAL A 5 55.11 7.69 12.03
CA VAL A 5 55.59 7.58 10.63
C VAL A 5 54.90 8.63 9.73
N ASP A 6 55.73 9.57 9.28
CA ASP A 6 55.86 10.30 8.00
C ASP A 6 54.76 10.31 6.92
N ASP A 7 54.33 11.54 6.64
CA ASP A 7 54.68 12.37 5.47
C ASP A 7 54.87 11.71 4.09
N LYS A 8 53.95 12.06 3.17
CA LYS A 8 54.15 12.06 1.71
C LYS A 8 53.06 12.93 1.04
N LEU A 9 53.19 14.25 1.17
CA LEU A 9 52.53 15.19 0.25
C LEU A 9 53.25 15.16 -1.10
N ARG A 10 52.58 14.63 -2.14
CA ARG A 10 52.92 14.91 -3.55
C ARG A 10 51.87 15.85 -4.11
N THR A 11 52.32 17.06 -4.43
CA THR A 11 51.69 18.03 -5.30
C THR A 11 51.67 17.50 -6.74
N ALA A 12 50.51 17.57 -7.39
CA ALA A 12 50.37 17.45 -8.84
C ALA A 12 49.47 18.61 -9.32
N PRO A 13 49.75 19.17 -10.52
CA PRO A 13 49.34 20.51 -10.90
C PRO A 13 47.93 20.59 -11.48
N ASP A 14 47.37 21.78 -11.38
CA ASP A 14 46.12 22.23 -11.97
C ASP A 14 46.06 21.97 -13.48
N GLN A 15 45.01 21.29 -13.92
CA GLN A 15 44.52 21.31 -15.30
C GLN A 15 43.06 21.78 -15.27
N GLU A 16 42.85 23.00 -15.77
CA GLU A 16 41.54 23.52 -16.15
C GLU A 16 40.95 22.70 -17.31
N PRO A 17 39.69 22.25 -17.22
CA PRO A 17 38.87 22.03 -18.39
C PRO A 17 37.94 23.23 -18.58
N THR A 18 38.29 24.07 -19.54
CA THR A 18 37.36 24.93 -20.26
C THR A 18 36.33 24.04 -20.98
N GLY A 19 35.04 24.29 -20.78
CA GLY A 19 34.00 23.48 -21.39
C GLY A 19 32.61 23.81 -20.90
N THR A 20 32.05 24.89 -21.45
CA THR A 20 30.64 25.27 -21.42
C THR A 20 29.70 24.12 -21.79
N GLU A 21 28.97 23.54 -20.83
CA GLU A 21 27.65 22.91 -21.03
C GLU A 21 27.06 22.46 -19.67
N LEU A 22 26.45 23.38 -18.91
CA LEU A 22 25.77 23.02 -17.66
C LEU A 22 24.69 24.02 -17.25
N THR A 23 23.68 24.20 -18.11
CA THR A 23 22.46 24.94 -17.75
C THR A 23 21.20 24.31 -18.32
N GLN A 24 20.91 23.03 -18.03
CA GLN A 24 19.51 22.54 -18.17
C GLN A 24 19.08 21.29 -17.37
N PHE A 25 19.81 20.83 -16.34
CA PHE A 25 19.39 19.69 -15.50
C PHE A 25 18.83 20.08 -14.12
N GLY A 26 18.00 21.14 -14.08
CA GLY A 26 17.49 21.73 -12.83
C GLY A 26 16.02 21.43 -12.45
N LYS A 27 15.24 20.67 -13.23
CA LYS A 27 13.75 20.68 -13.07
C LYS A 27 13.01 19.35 -12.85
N LEU A 28 13.69 18.22 -12.63
CA LEU A 28 13.00 16.92 -12.48
C LEU A 28 13.08 16.24 -11.09
N LYS A 29 13.68 16.87 -10.07
CA LYS A 29 13.74 16.31 -8.70
C LYS A 29 12.52 16.57 -7.80
N HIS A 30 11.54 17.37 -8.23
CA HIS A 30 10.44 17.83 -7.36
C HIS A 30 9.13 17.02 -7.30
N PRO A 31 8.75 16.12 -8.24
CA PRO A 31 7.42 15.51 -8.19
C PRO A 31 7.27 14.40 -7.13
N ILE A 32 8.33 13.64 -6.83
CA ILE A 32 8.28 12.53 -5.87
C ILE A 32 8.22 13.04 -4.42
N ALA A 33 8.97 14.10 -4.09
CA ALA A 33 8.90 14.74 -2.77
C ALA A 33 7.52 15.35 -2.49
N ARG A 34 6.87 15.95 -3.51
CA ARG A 34 5.51 16.50 -3.38
C ARG A 34 4.45 15.41 -3.26
N LEU A 35 4.63 14.26 -3.93
CA LEU A 35 3.71 13.13 -3.80
C LEU A 35 3.80 12.52 -2.39
N ASN A 36 5.02 12.39 -1.84
CA ASN A 36 5.22 11.88 -0.48
C ASN A 36 4.68 12.85 0.59
N GLN A 37 4.77 14.15 0.35
CA GLN A 37 4.20 15.18 1.24
C GLN A 37 2.67 15.24 1.18
N ARG A 38 2.06 15.08 -0.01
CA ARG A 38 0.59 15.02 -0.16
C ARG A 38 0.01 13.70 0.32
N PHE A 39 0.71 12.59 0.13
CA PHE A 39 0.31 11.29 0.66
C PHE A 39 0.45 11.26 2.18
N SER A 40 1.55 11.77 2.74
CA SER A 40 1.70 11.98 4.18
C SER A 40 0.55 12.82 4.74
N SER A 41 0.27 13.99 4.17
CA SER A 41 -0.83 14.86 4.61
C SER A 41 -2.22 14.20 4.47
N ALA A 42 -2.50 13.50 3.38
CA ALA A 42 -3.76 12.80 3.18
C ALA A 42 -3.94 11.63 4.17
N VAL A 43 -2.88 10.85 4.40
CA VAL A 43 -2.85 9.75 5.37
C VAL A 43 -2.96 10.29 6.81
N THR A 44 -2.31 11.41 7.13
CA THR A 44 -2.47 12.07 8.44
C THR A 44 -3.92 12.54 8.63
N THR A 45 -4.53 13.11 7.60
CA THR A 45 -5.90 13.64 7.69
C THR A 45 -6.94 12.51 7.77
N PHE A 46 -6.78 11.45 6.98
CA PHE A 46 -7.69 10.29 6.96
C PHE A 46 -7.56 9.39 8.18
N LEU A 47 -6.38 9.23 8.76
CA LEU A 47 -6.18 8.42 9.97
C LEU A 47 -6.46 9.21 11.26
N CYS A 48 -6.14 10.51 11.29
CA CYS A 48 -6.48 11.33 12.45
C CYS A 48 -7.98 11.59 12.55
N SER A 49 -8.74 11.69 11.45
CA SER A 49 -10.16 12.04 11.50
C SER A 49 -11.05 11.04 12.27
N PRO A 50 -11.04 9.72 12.01
CA PRO A 50 -11.86 8.77 12.76
C PRO A 50 -11.38 8.60 14.20
N VAL A 51 -10.06 8.68 14.45
CA VAL A 51 -9.50 8.67 15.81
C VAL A 51 -9.94 9.93 16.58
N PHE A 52 -9.91 11.11 15.95
CA PHE A 52 -10.45 12.36 16.50
C PHE A 52 -11.96 12.28 16.73
N LEU A 53 -12.70 11.61 15.86
CA LEU A 53 -14.15 11.47 15.95
C LEU A 53 -14.54 10.51 17.08
N LEU A 54 -13.79 9.41 17.27
CA LEU A 54 -13.90 8.54 18.45
C LEU A 54 -13.49 9.26 19.74
N LEU A 55 -12.44 10.09 19.68
CA LEU A 55 -11.99 10.94 20.79
C LEU A 55 -13.00 12.04 21.15
N LYS A 56 -13.83 12.50 20.21
CA LYS A 56 -14.95 13.41 20.48
C LYS A 56 -16.19 12.71 21.04
N LEU A 57 -16.31 11.39 20.82
CA LEU A 57 -17.37 10.56 21.41
C LEU A 57 -17.03 10.09 22.82
N LEU A 58 -15.74 10.10 23.20
CA LEU A 58 -15.37 10.02 24.61
C LEU A 58 -15.93 11.27 25.31
N PRO A 59 -16.61 11.10 26.46
CA PRO A 59 -17.19 12.23 27.17
C PRO A 59 -16.07 13.25 27.43
N ALA A 60 -16.20 14.43 26.84
CA ALA A 60 -15.37 15.56 27.20
C ALA A 60 -15.68 15.84 28.67
N VAL A 61 -14.87 15.29 29.58
CA VAL A 61 -14.92 15.61 30.99
C VAL A 61 -14.46 17.07 31.11
N ARG A 62 -15.38 17.99 30.86
CA ARG A 62 -15.26 19.38 31.29
C ARG A 62 -15.35 19.31 32.80
N ALA A 63 -14.20 19.41 33.44
CA ALA A 63 -14.16 19.82 34.84
C ALA A 63 -14.73 21.25 34.86
N ASP A 64 -15.95 21.40 35.35
CA ASP A 64 -16.52 22.71 35.67
C ASP A 64 -15.64 23.34 36.75
N GLY A 65 -14.71 24.18 36.29
CA GLY A 65 -13.77 24.91 37.12
C GLY A 65 -14.42 26.18 37.61
N ASP A 66 -15.20 26.09 38.68
CA ASP A 66 -15.56 27.22 39.53
C ASP A 66 -15.75 26.71 40.97
N GLY A 67 -14.62 26.32 41.57
CA GLY A 67 -14.57 25.84 42.95
C GLY A 67 -13.14 25.76 43.43
N THR A 68 -12.63 26.87 43.97
CA THR A 68 -11.40 26.89 44.78
C THR A 68 -11.56 25.91 45.95
N LEU A 69 -10.90 24.76 45.91
CA LEU A 69 -10.92 23.82 47.02
C LEU A 69 -9.73 22.86 46.95
N ASP A 70 -8.84 22.99 47.94
CA ASP A 70 -7.82 22.02 48.36
C ASP A 70 -8.49 20.70 48.83
N VAL A 71 -9.33 20.09 47.99
CA VAL A 71 -9.83 18.74 48.28
C VAL A 71 -8.70 17.79 47.89
N PRO A 72 -8.01 17.16 48.85
CA PRO A 72 -7.02 16.15 48.52
C PRO A 72 -7.73 15.08 47.70
N CYS A 73 -7.18 14.72 46.53
CA CYS A 73 -7.72 13.66 45.70
C CYS A 73 -8.00 12.43 46.57
N SER A 74 -9.29 12.18 46.84
CA SER A 74 -9.72 11.24 47.87
C SER A 74 -9.07 9.88 47.64
N ILE A 75 -8.46 9.35 48.70
CA ILE A 75 -7.81 8.05 48.67
C ILE A 75 -8.77 7.10 49.36
N ASP A 76 -9.49 6.32 48.58
CA ASP A 76 -10.08 5.10 49.11
C ASP A 76 -8.90 4.18 49.48
N THR A 77 -8.54 4.19 50.76
CA THR A 77 -7.44 3.39 51.31
C THR A 77 -7.80 1.89 51.41
N ASP A 78 -9.07 1.55 51.19
CA ASP A 78 -9.65 0.21 51.30
C ASP A 78 -9.48 -0.68 50.05
N ILE A 79 -8.75 -0.22 49.02
CA ILE A 79 -8.47 -1.02 47.81
C ILE A 79 -7.75 -2.34 48.17
N SER A 80 -7.12 -2.42 49.35
CA SER A 80 -6.33 -3.59 49.75
C SER A 80 -7.14 -4.73 50.38
N LEU A 81 -8.44 -4.58 50.67
CA LEU A 81 -9.23 -5.64 51.34
C LEU A 81 -10.50 -6.09 50.59
N LYS A 82 -11.01 -5.30 49.66
CA LYS A 82 -12.10 -5.76 48.78
C LYS A 82 -11.51 -6.44 47.55
N ALA A 83 -11.95 -7.66 47.27
CA ALA A 83 -11.53 -8.46 46.11
C ALA A 83 -11.93 -7.86 44.74
N THR A 84 -12.46 -6.63 44.71
CA THR A 84 -13.02 -5.97 43.54
C THR A 84 -12.24 -4.71 43.21
N PHE A 85 -11.60 -4.67 42.04
CA PHE A 85 -10.94 -3.48 41.52
C PHE A 85 -11.98 -2.51 40.93
N ASP A 86 -12.10 -1.32 41.52
CA ASP A 86 -12.96 -0.26 40.98
C ASP A 86 -12.18 0.63 40.00
N ILE A 87 -12.41 0.37 38.71
CA ILE A 87 -11.77 1.10 37.60
C ILE A 87 -12.18 2.58 37.56
N THR A 88 -13.40 2.91 37.96
CA THR A 88 -13.93 4.28 37.91
C THR A 88 -13.24 5.13 38.96
N THR A 89 -13.11 4.62 40.18
CA THR A 89 -12.37 5.30 41.25
C THR A 89 -10.89 5.46 40.88
N TRP A 90 -10.29 4.44 40.26
CA TRP A 90 -8.91 4.52 39.77
C TRP A 90 -8.72 5.60 38.69
N ILE A 91 -9.62 5.68 37.70
CA ILE A 91 -9.62 6.71 36.66
C ILE A 91 -9.83 8.10 37.26
N ASN A 92 -10.84 8.26 38.12
CA ASN A 92 -11.15 9.55 38.77
C ASN A 92 -9.98 10.06 39.58
N ARG A 93 -9.23 9.18 40.23
CA ARG A 93 -7.99 9.52 40.93
C ARG A 93 -6.92 10.06 39.97
N GLY A 94 -6.69 9.37 38.85
CA GLY A 94 -5.75 9.83 37.83
C GLY A 94 -6.15 11.20 37.25
N ILE A 95 -7.44 11.39 36.95
CA ILE A 95 -7.99 12.66 36.47
C ILE A 95 -7.79 13.77 37.51
N CYS A 96 -8.15 13.52 38.77
CA CYS A 96 -8.00 14.49 39.87
C CYS A 96 -6.56 15.00 39.99
N ILE A 97 -5.56 14.11 39.92
CA ILE A 97 -4.15 14.49 40.00
C ILE A 97 -3.76 15.40 38.81
N ARG A 98 -4.27 15.13 37.60
CA ARG A 98 -4.00 15.95 36.40
C ARG A 98 -4.71 17.30 36.42
N THR A 99 -5.93 17.37 36.97
CA THR A 99 -6.74 18.59 36.99
C THR A 99 -6.34 19.58 38.07
N THR A 100 -5.65 19.12 39.13
CA THR A 100 -5.31 19.95 40.30
C THR A 100 -4.48 21.19 39.94
N SER A 101 -3.60 21.15 38.91
CA SER A 101 -2.97 22.31 38.22
C SER A 101 -1.73 21.86 37.42
N PRO A 102 -1.42 22.49 36.27
CA PRO A 102 -0.29 22.08 35.43
C PRO A 102 1.08 22.22 36.13
N GLY A 103 1.97 21.26 35.88
CA GLY A 103 3.38 21.33 36.29
C GLY A 103 3.64 20.87 37.73
N ARG A 104 4.22 21.74 38.57
CA ARG A 104 4.73 21.36 39.91
C ARG A 104 3.65 20.84 40.85
N GLN A 105 2.43 21.37 40.77
CA GLN A 105 1.32 20.99 41.66
C GLN A 105 0.84 19.55 41.40
N CYS A 106 0.84 19.11 40.14
CA CYS A 106 0.55 17.72 39.76
C CYS A 106 1.52 16.72 40.42
N ASN A 107 2.82 17.04 40.50
CA ASN A 107 3.80 16.20 41.18
C ASN A 107 3.59 16.16 42.70
N VAL A 108 3.19 17.27 43.33
CA VAL A 108 2.86 17.30 44.76
C VAL A 108 1.64 16.45 45.05
N ALA A 109 0.58 16.57 44.24
CA ALA A 109 -0.62 15.74 44.36
C ALA A 109 -0.29 14.25 44.18
N LEU A 110 0.52 13.89 43.18
CA LEU A 110 1.00 12.53 42.96
C LEU A 110 1.82 12.01 44.15
N LEU A 111 2.73 12.82 44.70
CA LEU A 111 3.54 12.44 45.87
C LEU A 111 2.67 12.23 47.11
N ASN A 112 1.67 13.07 47.35
CA ASN A 112 0.73 12.90 48.47
C ASN A 112 -0.05 11.60 48.34
N VAL A 113 -0.52 11.32 47.12
CA VAL A 113 -1.20 10.08 46.74
C VAL A 113 -0.32 8.85 46.99
N LEU A 114 0.97 8.90 46.60
CA LEU A 114 1.92 7.80 46.76
C LEU A 114 2.34 7.59 48.22
N LYS A 115 2.52 8.66 49.00
CA LYS A 115 2.84 8.59 50.44
C LYS A 115 1.77 7.90 51.26
N ASN A 116 0.52 8.03 50.83
CA ASN A 116 -0.65 7.47 51.50
C ASN A 116 -1.02 6.06 50.99
N MET A 117 -0.30 5.52 49.99
CA MET A 117 -0.46 4.12 49.59
C MET A 117 0.32 3.19 50.52
N SER A 118 -0.19 1.98 50.75
CA SER A 118 0.58 0.95 51.43
C SER A 118 1.83 0.59 50.61
N PRO A 119 2.97 0.24 51.25
CA PRO A 119 4.17 -0.19 50.53
C PRO A 119 3.91 -1.36 49.58
N LEU A 120 2.98 -2.25 49.94
CA LEU A 120 2.55 -3.37 49.11
C LEU A 120 1.84 -2.90 47.84
N ALA A 121 0.90 -1.95 47.94
CA ALA A 121 0.19 -1.41 46.78
C ALA A 121 1.15 -0.65 45.84
N THR A 122 2.11 0.08 46.40
CA THR A 122 3.17 0.73 45.61
C THR A 122 4.02 -0.29 44.86
N ALA A 123 4.46 -1.36 45.53
CA ALA A 123 5.21 -2.44 44.90
C ALA A 123 4.42 -3.14 43.78
N GLN A 124 3.12 -3.38 43.98
CA GLN A 124 2.23 -3.94 42.96
C GLN A 124 2.10 -3.01 41.74
N CYS A 125 1.97 -1.70 41.95
CA CYS A 125 1.90 -0.73 40.86
C CYS A 125 3.22 -0.68 40.07
N SER A 126 4.36 -0.71 40.76
CA SER A 126 5.68 -0.79 40.10
C SER A 126 5.87 -2.10 39.34
N GLY A 127 5.38 -3.22 39.88
CA GLY A 127 5.37 -4.50 39.18
C GLY A 127 4.54 -4.46 37.90
N ALA A 128 3.34 -3.89 37.95
CA ALA A 128 2.47 -3.69 36.78
C ALA A 128 3.13 -2.79 35.73
N ALA A 129 3.82 -1.73 36.16
CA ALA A 129 4.57 -0.83 35.28
C ALA A 129 5.70 -1.57 34.57
N GLY A 130 6.41 -2.45 35.30
CA GLY A 130 7.39 -3.37 34.72
C GLY A 130 6.80 -4.32 33.69
N VAL A 131 5.61 -4.87 33.92
CA VAL A 131 4.91 -5.72 32.94
C VAL A 131 4.56 -4.94 31.67
N LEU A 132 4.02 -3.72 31.78
CA LEU A 132 3.79 -2.88 30.60
C LEU A 132 5.08 -2.42 29.93
N ALA A 133 6.19 -2.32 30.65
CA ALA A 133 7.49 -2.04 30.05
C ALA A 133 7.99 -3.17 29.13
N LEU A 134 7.35 -4.35 29.15
CA LEU A 134 7.56 -5.42 28.17
C LEU A 134 6.74 -5.26 26.89
N LEU A 135 5.78 -4.32 26.81
CA LEU A 135 5.02 -4.06 25.58
C LEU A 135 5.90 -3.83 24.36
N PRO A 136 6.96 -3.00 24.44
CA PRO A 136 7.86 -2.82 23.32
C PRO A 136 8.53 -4.15 22.91
N THR A 137 8.94 -4.98 23.87
CA THR A 137 9.50 -6.32 23.59
C THR A 137 8.49 -7.27 22.95
N ILE A 138 7.24 -7.26 23.43
CA ILE A 138 6.14 -8.04 22.86
C ILE A 138 5.85 -7.58 21.43
N GLY A 139 5.86 -6.27 21.18
CA GLY A 139 5.72 -5.70 19.84
C GLY A 139 6.84 -6.13 18.90
N ALA A 140 8.08 -6.25 19.40
CA ALA A 140 9.19 -6.79 18.62
C ALA A 140 9.02 -8.29 18.31
N LEU A 141 8.57 -9.11 19.27
CA LEU A 141 8.35 -10.56 19.11
C LEU A 141 7.17 -10.87 18.19
N LEU A 142 6.02 -10.24 18.44
CA LEU A 142 4.84 -10.28 17.58
C LEU A 142 4.99 -9.42 16.33
N GLY A 143 6.13 -8.78 16.16
CA GLY A 143 6.45 -7.96 15.03
C GLY A 143 7.23 -8.68 13.95
N ALA A 144 7.56 -9.96 14.14
CA ALA A 144 8.35 -10.74 13.20
C ALA A 144 7.77 -10.64 11.77
N PRO A 145 8.64 -10.52 10.74
CA PRO A 145 8.21 -10.26 9.38
C PRO A 145 7.28 -11.37 8.90
N THR A 146 6.15 -10.94 8.32
CA THR A 146 5.08 -11.83 7.85
C THR A 146 4.79 -11.49 6.41
N ASN A 147 5.01 -12.47 5.54
CA ASN A 147 4.77 -12.37 4.10
C ASN A 147 3.32 -11.92 3.80
N GLU A 148 2.39 -12.26 4.68
CA GLU A 148 0.98 -11.95 4.59
C GLU A 148 0.71 -10.45 4.67
N ILE A 149 1.36 -9.71 5.57
CA ILE A 149 1.08 -8.28 5.71
C ILE A 149 1.67 -7.50 4.52
N TRP A 150 2.85 -7.90 4.02
CA TRP A 150 3.37 -7.29 2.79
C TRP A 150 2.43 -7.53 1.60
N ARG A 151 1.93 -8.76 1.43
CA ARG A 151 0.92 -9.07 0.41
C ARG A 151 -0.35 -8.26 0.60
N LEU A 152 -0.80 -8.13 1.84
CA LEU A 152 -1.96 -7.32 2.15
C LEU A 152 -1.70 -5.85 1.77
N LEU A 153 -0.51 -5.31 2.05
CA LEU A 153 -0.13 -3.95 1.68
C LEU A 153 -0.05 -3.75 0.16
N THR A 154 0.35 -4.76 -0.61
CA THR A 154 0.42 -4.64 -2.07
C THR A 154 -0.96 -4.77 -2.72
N ILE A 155 -1.79 -5.67 -2.22
CA ILE A 155 -3.12 -6.00 -2.73
C ILE A 155 -4.19 -5.01 -2.23
N VAL A 156 -4.24 -4.75 -0.92
CA VAL A 156 -5.18 -3.85 -0.23
C VAL A 156 -4.38 -2.88 0.65
N PRO A 157 -3.78 -1.83 0.08
CA PRO A 157 -2.85 -0.94 0.80
C PRO A 157 -3.40 -0.38 2.12
N PHE A 158 -4.69 0.01 2.14
CA PHE A 158 -5.36 0.43 3.37
C PHE A 158 -5.36 -0.66 4.47
N GLY A 159 -5.63 -1.91 4.10
CA GLY A 159 -5.58 -3.05 5.03
C GLY A 159 -4.16 -3.33 5.53
N GLY A 160 -3.16 -3.18 4.65
CA GLY A 160 -1.76 -3.29 5.05
C GLY A 160 -1.36 -2.21 6.05
N VAL A 161 -1.81 -0.97 5.87
CA VAL A 161 -1.59 0.12 6.83
C VAL A 161 -2.27 -0.19 8.17
N LEU A 162 -3.54 -0.62 8.17
CA LEU A 162 -4.23 -1.04 9.41
C LEU A 162 -3.47 -2.16 10.14
N ALA A 163 -2.97 -3.15 9.40
CA ALA A 163 -2.16 -4.21 9.96
C ALA A 163 -0.83 -3.70 10.53
N MET A 164 -0.21 -2.69 9.91
CA MET A 164 0.99 -2.03 10.46
C MET A 164 0.72 -1.31 11.79
N PHE A 165 -0.41 -0.60 11.92
CA PHE A 165 -0.81 0.02 13.18
C PHE A 165 -0.91 -1.03 14.30
N MET A 166 -1.59 -2.15 14.03
CA MET A 166 -1.78 -3.21 15.03
C MET A 166 -0.55 -4.11 15.27
N SER A 167 0.55 -3.90 14.54
CA SER A 167 1.79 -4.67 14.71
C SER A 167 2.73 -4.09 15.77
N PHE A 168 2.37 -3.01 16.47
CA PHE A 168 3.13 -2.44 17.59
C PHE A 168 4.61 -2.18 17.30
N GLY A 169 4.95 -1.73 16.09
CA GLY A 169 6.34 -1.39 15.76
C GLY A 169 7.17 -2.52 15.15
N GLY A 170 6.56 -3.68 14.91
CA GLY A 170 7.21 -4.80 14.25
C GLY A 170 7.75 -4.48 12.86
N ALA A 171 8.95 -5.00 12.55
CA ALA A 171 9.46 -5.03 11.18
C ALA A 171 8.74 -6.13 10.41
N ILE A 172 7.82 -5.72 9.54
CA ILE A 172 6.83 -6.59 8.92
C ILE A 172 7.33 -7.16 7.59
N LEU A 173 8.22 -6.44 6.92
CA LEU A 173 8.65 -6.80 5.58
C LEU A 173 9.76 -7.86 5.60
N PRO A 174 9.69 -8.83 4.67
CA PRO A 174 10.82 -9.70 4.43
C PRO A 174 12.05 -8.87 4.02
N ILE A 175 13.21 -9.20 4.59
CA ILE A 175 14.44 -8.43 4.33
C ILE A 175 15.11 -8.93 3.05
N ARG A 176 14.93 -10.21 2.73
CA ARG A 176 15.57 -10.92 1.63
C ARG A 176 14.59 -11.09 0.48
N VAL A 177 15.07 -10.97 -0.75
CA VAL A 177 14.24 -11.15 -1.95
C VAL A 177 13.71 -12.58 -2.01
N GLU A 178 14.54 -13.52 -1.54
CA GLU A 178 14.25 -14.94 -1.43
C GLU A 178 13.05 -15.22 -0.52
N ASP A 179 12.81 -14.39 0.50
CA ASP A 179 11.65 -14.52 1.38
C ASP A 179 10.35 -14.12 0.64
N TYR A 180 10.41 -13.14 -0.27
CA TYR A 180 9.27 -12.78 -1.13
C TYR A 180 9.01 -13.87 -2.17
N GLU A 181 10.07 -14.46 -2.72
CA GLU A 181 9.97 -15.54 -3.71
C GLU A 181 9.42 -16.83 -3.08
N SER A 182 9.92 -17.21 -1.90
CA SER A 182 9.48 -18.40 -1.15
C SER A 182 8.06 -18.26 -0.61
N ALA A 183 7.64 -17.05 -0.24
CA ALA A 183 6.24 -16.79 0.11
C ALA A 183 5.29 -17.23 -1.01
N GLU A 184 5.65 -16.91 -2.26
CA GLU A 184 4.87 -17.20 -3.47
C GLU A 184 5.04 -18.65 -3.94
N GLY A 185 6.20 -19.27 -3.65
CA GLY A 185 6.52 -20.65 -4.00
C GLY A 185 5.96 -21.71 -3.03
N ASP A 186 6.16 -21.57 -1.72
CA ASP A 186 6.25 -22.71 -0.79
C ASP A 186 5.17 -22.76 0.31
N GLY A 187 4.11 -21.95 0.22
CA GLY A 187 3.06 -21.95 1.24
C GLY A 187 2.28 -23.27 1.26
N LEU A 188 2.75 -24.30 1.99
CA LEU A 188 2.12 -25.41 2.74
C LEU A 188 0.73 -25.92 2.32
N ARG A 189 0.29 -25.66 1.09
CA ARG A 189 -1.00 -26.04 0.57
C ARG A 189 -0.85 -27.34 -0.20
N PRO A 190 -1.75 -28.31 0.02
CA PRO A 190 -1.75 -29.55 -0.75
C PRO A 190 -1.77 -29.22 -2.24
N ALA A 191 -0.96 -29.93 -3.01
CA ALA A 191 -0.74 -29.73 -4.45
C ALA A 191 -2.01 -29.82 -5.32
N SER A 192 -3.17 -30.10 -4.72
CA SER A 192 -4.47 -30.26 -5.37
C SER A 192 -5.37 -29.03 -5.33
N MET A 193 -4.97 -27.92 -4.71
CA MET A 193 -5.78 -26.69 -4.73
C MET A 193 -5.50 -25.83 -5.97
N PRO A 194 -6.48 -25.61 -6.87
CA PRO A 194 -6.38 -24.58 -7.91
C PRO A 194 -6.34 -23.19 -7.24
N GLY A 195 -5.35 -22.35 -7.52
CA GLY A 195 -5.22 -21.05 -6.85
C GLY A 195 -3.81 -20.65 -6.36
N ARG A 196 -2.74 -20.98 -7.08
CA ARG A 196 -1.35 -20.68 -6.68
C ARG A 196 -0.96 -19.27 -7.19
N SER A 197 -0.86 -18.29 -6.29
CA SER A 197 -0.21 -17.01 -6.60
C SER A 197 1.25 -17.29 -6.94
N PHE A 198 1.64 -17.10 -8.20
CA PHE A 198 2.93 -17.58 -8.70
C PHE A 198 3.91 -16.42 -8.85
N SER A 199 5.03 -16.48 -8.12
CA SER A 199 6.26 -15.78 -8.50
C SER A 199 6.86 -16.55 -9.66
N LEU A 200 7.04 -15.90 -10.81
CA LEU A 200 7.85 -16.49 -11.87
C LEU A 200 9.31 -16.51 -11.39
N ARG A 201 9.69 -17.62 -10.76
CA ARG A 201 11.04 -17.91 -10.29
C ARG A 201 11.99 -17.94 -11.49
N ARG A 202 13.09 -17.19 -11.43
CA ARG A 202 14.30 -17.54 -12.18
C ARG A 202 14.92 -18.73 -11.45
N THR A 203 14.47 -19.95 -11.77
CA THR A 203 14.88 -21.16 -11.04
C THR A 203 16.41 -21.24 -11.00
N GLU A 204 17.00 -21.32 -9.80
CA GLU A 204 18.44 -21.55 -9.61
C GLU A 204 18.96 -22.81 -10.32
N GLU A 205 18.07 -23.73 -10.72
CA GLU A 205 18.45 -24.86 -11.58
C GLU A 205 18.99 -24.43 -12.95
N MET A 206 18.58 -23.26 -13.48
CA MET A 206 19.24 -22.67 -14.66
C MET A 206 20.59 -22.03 -14.29
N SER A 207 20.71 -21.47 -13.08
CA SER A 207 21.97 -20.87 -12.61
C SER A 207 23.06 -21.91 -12.33
N LYS A 208 22.70 -23.12 -11.88
CA LYS A 208 23.65 -24.24 -11.71
C LYS A 208 24.21 -24.78 -13.02
N LYS A 209 23.57 -24.47 -14.17
CA LYS A 209 24.06 -24.86 -15.50
C LYS A 209 24.95 -23.82 -16.19
N GLY A 210 25.27 -22.70 -15.54
CA GLY A 210 26.18 -21.68 -16.09
C GLY A 210 25.68 -20.97 -17.36
N GLN A 211 24.44 -21.24 -17.79
CA GLN A 211 23.78 -20.51 -18.87
C GLN A 211 23.02 -19.35 -18.23
N LEU A 212 23.46 -18.11 -18.50
CA LEU A 212 22.64 -16.93 -18.24
C LEU A 212 21.29 -17.15 -18.94
N PRO A 213 20.17 -17.21 -18.21
CA PRO A 213 18.87 -17.33 -18.85
C PRO A 213 18.68 -16.11 -19.75
N GLU A 214 18.48 -16.33 -21.05
CA GLU A 214 18.08 -15.28 -21.98
C GLU A 214 16.84 -14.59 -21.42
N THR A 215 16.88 -13.25 -21.42
CA THR A 215 15.85 -12.35 -20.91
C THR A 215 14.46 -12.60 -21.54
N GLY A 216 14.40 -13.26 -22.70
CA GLY A 216 13.13 -13.69 -23.34
C GLY A 216 12.44 -14.90 -22.70
N SER A 217 13.12 -15.67 -21.83
CA SER A 217 12.57 -16.90 -21.25
C SER A 217 11.49 -16.68 -20.18
N LEU A 218 11.47 -15.51 -19.54
CA LEU A 218 10.51 -15.18 -18.47
C LEU A 218 9.21 -14.55 -18.99
N THR A 219 9.26 -13.83 -20.10
CA THR A 219 8.08 -13.11 -20.58
C THR A 219 7.08 -14.02 -21.27
N HIS A 220 7.51 -14.97 -22.10
CA HIS A 220 6.61 -15.92 -22.75
C HIS A 220 5.70 -16.70 -21.76
N PRO A 221 6.21 -17.34 -20.68
CA PRO A 221 5.34 -18.03 -19.73
C PRO A 221 4.44 -17.09 -18.93
N LEU A 222 4.85 -15.82 -18.75
CA LEU A 222 4.01 -14.80 -18.13
C LEU A 222 2.82 -14.45 -19.02
N LEU A 223 3.08 -14.12 -20.29
CA LEU A 223 2.04 -13.72 -21.25
C LEU A 223 1.05 -14.85 -21.47
N GLN A 224 1.53 -16.09 -21.67
CA GLN A 224 0.66 -17.27 -21.83
C GLN A 224 -0.29 -17.46 -20.64
N ARG A 225 0.18 -17.22 -19.42
CA ARG A 225 -0.67 -17.34 -18.22
C ARG A 225 -1.64 -16.17 -18.09
N LEU A 226 -1.18 -14.97 -18.41
CA LEU A 226 -2.01 -13.77 -18.41
C LEU A 226 -3.17 -13.93 -19.39
N GLU A 227 -2.90 -14.43 -20.60
CA GLU A 227 -3.91 -14.79 -21.59
C GLU A 227 -4.85 -15.88 -21.08
N ALA A 228 -4.32 -16.98 -20.55
CA ALA A 228 -5.14 -18.06 -20.01
C ALA A 228 -6.10 -17.57 -18.91
N LYS A 229 -5.67 -16.59 -18.10
CA LYS A 229 -6.48 -15.97 -17.05
C LYS A 229 -7.52 -15.00 -17.58
N LEU A 230 -7.15 -14.14 -18.51
CA LEU A 230 -8.07 -13.19 -19.13
C LEU A 230 -9.18 -13.92 -19.91
N HIS A 231 -8.87 -15.08 -20.49
CA HIS A 231 -9.82 -15.90 -21.26
C HIS A 231 -10.55 -16.97 -20.43
N GLN A 232 -10.37 -17.01 -19.11
CA GLN A 232 -11.04 -18.00 -18.28
C GLN A 232 -12.56 -17.73 -18.23
N GLU A 233 -13.39 -18.65 -18.73
CA GLU A 233 -14.86 -18.45 -18.80
C GLU A 233 -15.50 -18.23 -17.42
N LYS A 234 -14.93 -18.84 -16.37
CA LYS A 234 -15.38 -18.68 -14.99
C LYS A 234 -14.47 -17.73 -14.24
N SER A 235 -14.92 -16.49 -14.10
CA SER A 235 -14.30 -15.51 -13.21
C SER A 235 -14.52 -15.91 -11.74
N VAL A 236 -13.46 -16.29 -11.05
CA VAL A 236 -13.51 -16.48 -9.59
C VAL A 236 -13.48 -15.09 -8.94
N HIS A 237 -14.65 -14.49 -8.80
CA HIS A 237 -14.79 -13.18 -8.17
C HIS A 237 -14.50 -13.30 -6.67
N VAL A 238 -13.61 -12.45 -6.15
CA VAL A 238 -13.51 -12.25 -4.71
C VAL A 238 -14.78 -11.54 -4.26
N SER A 239 -15.48 -12.15 -3.30
CA SER A 239 -16.51 -11.46 -2.55
C SER A 239 -15.87 -10.24 -1.87
N LYS A 240 -16.20 -9.05 -2.37
CA LYS A 240 -15.77 -7.78 -1.74
C LYS A 240 -16.25 -7.70 -0.29
N HIS A 241 -17.37 -8.35 0.02
CA HIS A 241 -17.90 -8.45 1.37
C HIS A 241 -16.93 -9.16 2.32
N ASP A 242 -16.21 -10.18 1.88
CA ASP A 242 -15.27 -10.91 2.73
C ASP A 242 -14.04 -10.05 3.06
N ILE A 243 -13.54 -9.29 2.08
CA ILE A 243 -12.45 -8.34 2.31
C ILE A 243 -12.91 -7.23 3.26
N TRP A 244 -14.09 -6.65 3.03
CA TRP A 244 -14.65 -5.61 3.89
C TRP A 244 -14.89 -6.09 5.31
N LEU A 245 -15.40 -7.31 5.48
CA LEU A 245 -15.60 -7.93 6.79
C LEU A 245 -14.26 -8.09 7.52
N GLY A 246 -13.21 -8.54 6.83
CA GLY A 246 -11.86 -8.62 7.39
C GLY A 246 -11.30 -7.25 7.79
N LEU A 247 -11.43 -6.23 6.92
CA LEU A 247 -10.99 -4.87 7.23
C LEU A 247 -11.77 -4.25 8.40
N PHE A 248 -13.08 -4.53 8.49
CA PHE A 248 -13.91 -4.10 9.60
C PHE A 248 -13.49 -4.78 10.90
N ALA A 249 -13.22 -6.09 10.89
CA ALA A 249 -12.70 -6.81 12.04
C ALA A 249 -11.36 -6.24 12.52
N MET A 250 -10.43 -5.95 11.59
CA MET A 250 -9.17 -5.25 11.90
C MET A 250 -9.41 -3.88 12.54
N LEU A 251 -10.35 -3.09 12.01
CA LEU A 251 -10.69 -1.79 12.58
C LEU A 251 -11.24 -1.93 14.00
N VAL A 252 -12.12 -2.89 14.27
CA VAL A 252 -12.68 -3.15 15.61
C VAL A 252 -11.56 -3.53 16.60
N LEU A 253 -10.63 -4.40 16.19
CA LEU A 253 -9.47 -4.77 17.02
C LEU A 253 -8.59 -3.55 17.32
N LEU A 254 -8.31 -2.71 16.33
CA LEU A 254 -7.55 -1.47 16.49
C LEU A 254 -8.25 -0.50 17.45
N LEU A 255 -9.56 -0.31 17.30
CA LEU A 255 -10.35 0.55 18.20
C LEU A 255 -10.38 0.01 19.62
N GLY A 256 -10.49 -1.31 19.80
CA GLY A 256 -10.41 -1.96 21.11
C GLY A 256 -9.04 -1.76 21.78
N ALA A 257 -7.96 -1.89 21.02
CA ALA A 257 -6.61 -1.58 21.48
C ALA A 257 -6.47 -0.11 21.93
N HIS A 258 -6.95 0.83 21.12
CA HIS A 258 -6.96 2.25 21.49
C HIS A 258 -7.80 2.56 22.72
N ALA A 259 -9.00 1.97 22.84
CA ALA A 259 -9.84 2.13 24.03
C ALA A 259 -9.11 1.64 25.31
N ALA A 260 -8.40 0.51 25.23
CA ALA A 260 -7.59 0.01 26.34
C ALA A 260 -6.45 1.00 26.70
N MET A 261 -5.78 1.60 25.70
CA MET A 261 -4.77 2.62 25.94
C MET A 261 -5.35 3.87 26.62
N VAL A 262 -6.52 4.34 26.18
CA VAL A 262 -7.21 5.48 26.81
C VAL A 262 -7.45 5.19 28.29
N VAL A 263 -7.95 4.00 28.62
CA VAL A 263 -8.18 3.60 30.02
C VAL A 263 -6.87 3.69 30.83
N VAL A 264 -5.76 3.18 30.29
CA VAL A 264 -4.43 3.28 30.94
C VAL A 264 -4.02 4.73 31.13
N GLU A 265 -4.14 5.54 30.09
CA GLU A 265 -3.76 6.95 30.13
C GLU A 265 -4.55 7.76 31.14
N GLN A 266 -5.81 7.40 31.39
CA GLN A 266 -6.66 8.10 32.35
C GLN A 266 -6.35 7.73 33.80
N GLY A 267 -5.95 6.49 34.11
CA GLY A 267 -5.62 6.14 35.50
C GLY A 267 -4.13 6.18 35.85
N ALA A 268 -3.23 5.88 34.90
CA ALA A 268 -1.79 5.87 35.15
C ALA A 268 -1.14 7.26 34.94
N MET A 269 -0.07 7.52 35.69
CA MET A 269 0.58 8.84 35.71
C MET A 269 2.08 8.74 35.43
N LEU A 270 2.59 9.62 34.57
CA LEU A 270 4.02 9.81 34.36
C LEU A 270 4.49 11.04 35.15
N PRO A 271 5.34 10.87 36.19
CA PRO A 271 5.75 11.98 37.06
C PRO A 271 6.41 13.14 36.30
N TRP A 272 7.27 12.82 35.35
CA TRP A 272 7.99 13.81 34.54
C TRP A 272 7.17 14.31 33.34
N PHE A 273 5.98 13.75 33.10
CA PHE A 273 5.07 14.12 32.01
C PHE A 273 3.67 14.52 32.53
N CYS A 274 3.60 15.03 33.76
CA CYS A 274 2.38 15.42 34.47
C CYS A 274 1.58 16.53 33.76
N TRP A 275 2.20 17.31 32.87
CA TRP A 275 1.51 18.35 32.07
C TRP A 275 0.71 17.76 30.90
N SER A 276 1.08 16.58 30.39
CA SER A 276 0.32 16.00 29.27
C SER A 276 -1.06 15.56 29.74
N ARG A 277 -2.10 16.04 29.05
CA ARG A 277 -3.52 15.70 29.29
C ARG A 277 -3.88 14.26 28.88
N GLY A 278 -3.03 13.29 29.20
CA GLY A 278 -3.27 11.88 28.93
C GLY A 278 -3.01 11.47 27.48
N TRP A 279 -2.03 12.07 26.79
CA TRP A 279 -1.67 11.69 25.41
C TRP A 279 -0.40 10.85 25.32
N TRP A 280 0.18 10.44 26.44
CA TRP A 280 1.53 9.89 26.46
C TRP A 280 1.62 8.49 25.85
N MET A 281 0.59 7.65 26.03
CA MET A 281 0.59 6.28 25.52
C MET A 281 0.26 6.28 24.02
N HIS A 282 -0.70 7.10 23.58
CA HIS A 282 -0.99 7.35 22.17
C HIS A 282 0.19 7.98 21.46
N PHE A 283 0.86 8.97 22.06
CA PHE A 283 2.05 9.58 21.49
C PHE A 283 3.15 8.54 21.28
N TRP A 284 3.43 7.72 22.29
CA TRP A 284 4.36 6.59 22.17
C TRP A 284 3.94 5.62 21.06
N TYR A 285 2.67 5.21 21.03
CA TYR A 285 2.15 4.27 20.03
C TYR A 285 2.24 4.81 18.60
N ILE A 286 1.92 6.10 18.38
CA ILE A 286 2.07 6.77 17.10
C ILE A 286 3.55 6.82 16.71
N LEU A 287 4.44 7.13 17.64
CA LEU A 287 5.87 7.17 17.42
C LEU A 287 6.41 5.80 16.99
N VAL A 288 6.04 4.73 17.72
CA VAL A 288 6.35 3.33 17.39
C VAL A 288 5.86 2.96 16.01
N THR A 289 4.58 3.23 15.72
CA THR A 289 3.97 2.90 14.43
C THR A 289 4.66 3.65 13.29
N PHE A 290 4.93 4.94 13.47
CA PHE A 290 5.62 5.75 12.48
C PHE A 290 7.04 5.24 12.22
N THR A 291 7.79 4.89 13.27
CA THR A 291 9.11 4.28 13.12
C THR A 291 9.06 2.95 12.38
N ALA A 292 8.05 2.10 12.64
CA ALA A 292 7.88 0.87 11.87
C ALA A 292 7.51 1.11 10.42
N ILE A 293 6.64 2.08 10.12
CA ILE A 293 6.32 2.44 8.73
C ILE A 293 7.59 2.91 8.00
N LEU A 294 8.40 3.75 8.64
CA LEU A 294 9.67 4.21 8.08
C LEU A 294 10.67 3.07 7.90
N ASP A 295 10.77 2.18 8.87
CA ASP A 295 11.67 1.04 8.82
C ASP A 295 11.27 0.05 7.73
N ASN A 296 9.97 -0.27 7.62
CA ASN A 296 9.41 -1.04 6.52
C ASN A 296 9.73 -0.34 5.18
N TYR A 297 9.45 0.95 5.05
CA TYR A 297 9.77 1.67 3.81
C TYR A 297 11.26 1.64 3.45
N ALA A 298 12.15 1.74 4.45
CA ALA A 298 13.60 1.70 4.24
C ALA A 298 14.11 0.29 3.87
N GLN A 299 13.42 -0.75 4.34
CA GLN A 299 13.77 -2.16 4.13
C GLN A 299 13.23 -2.75 2.82
N LEU A 300 12.30 -2.08 2.13
CA LEU A 300 11.82 -2.53 0.83
C LEU A 300 13.00 -2.85 -0.11
N PRO A 301 13.09 -4.07 -0.66
CA PRO A 301 14.17 -4.45 -1.58
C PRO A 301 13.97 -3.87 -2.98
N PHE A 302 12.77 -3.34 -3.26
CA PHE A 302 12.40 -2.84 -4.57
C PHE A 302 12.69 -1.34 -4.69
N LYS A 303 13.43 -0.97 -5.74
CA LYS A 303 13.73 0.43 -6.05
C LYS A 303 12.51 1.12 -6.67
N ASN A 304 11.87 0.43 -7.60
CA ASN A 304 10.71 0.88 -8.36
C ASN A 304 9.76 -0.31 -8.52
N TYR A 305 8.46 -0.03 -8.59
CA TYR A 305 7.46 -1.02 -8.98
C TYR A 305 6.39 -0.35 -9.85
N ALA A 306 5.84 -1.10 -10.79
CA ALA A 306 4.72 -0.70 -11.63
C ALA A 306 3.54 -1.65 -11.37
N LYS A 307 2.34 -1.08 -11.22
CA LYS A 307 1.09 -1.85 -11.10
C LYS A 307 0.29 -1.67 -12.39
N LEU A 308 -0.01 -2.78 -13.06
CA LEU A 308 -0.85 -2.85 -14.25
C LEU A 308 -2.14 -3.57 -13.89
N TYR A 309 -3.28 -2.96 -14.15
CA TYR A 309 -4.58 -3.64 -14.03
C TYR A 309 -5.03 -4.02 -15.42
N LEU A 310 -5.07 -5.31 -15.71
CA LEU A 310 -5.60 -5.85 -16.94
C LEU A 310 -7.03 -6.31 -16.72
N SER A 311 -7.91 -6.06 -17.68
CA SER A 311 -9.26 -6.59 -17.67
C SER A 311 -9.73 -6.85 -19.09
N ASP A 312 -10.51 -7.90 -19.29
CA ASP A 312 -11.21 -8.09 -20.57
C ASP A 312 -12.33 -7.05 -20.72
N VAL A 313 -12.58 -6.64 -21.97
CA VAL A 313 -13.70 -5.78 -22.31
C VAL A 313 -14.87 -6.67 -22.73
N PRO A 314 -16.01 -6.63 -22.03
CA PRO A 314 -17.10 -7.58 -22.24
C PRO A 314 -18.05 -7.20 -23.38
N TYR A 315 -17.73 -6.15 -24.14
CA TYR A 315 -18.52 -5.64 -25.26
C TYR A 315 -17.59 -5.29 -26.42
N ASP A 316 -18.14 -5.30 -27.63
CA ASP A 316 -17.39 -4.93 -28.82
C ASP A 316 -17.11 -3.42 -28.80
N ILE A 317 -15.85 -3.04 -28.99
CA ILE A 317 -15.44 -1.64 -28.96
C ILE A 317 -14.53 -1.31 -30.13
N THR A 318 -14.71 -0.10 -30.63
CA THR A 318 -13.80 0.51 -31.58
C THR A 318 -13.24 1.79 -30.99
N VAL A 319 -11.92 1.96 -31.10
CA VAL A 319 -11.23 3.16 -30.61
C VAL A 319 -10.85 4.01 -31.83
N ALA A 320 -11.56 5.13 -32.03
CA ALA A 320 -11.24 6.08 -33.10
C ALA A 320 -10.37 7.22 -32.57
N GLY A 321 -9.39 7.63 -33.37
CA GLY A 321 -8.39 8.61 -32.97
C GLY A 321 -7.45 8.08 -31.88
N GLY A 322 -6.74 9.01 -31.23
CA GLY A 322 -5.67 8.68 -30.29
C GLY A 322 -4.39 8.21 -31.00
N GLU A 323 -3.26 8.41 -30.33
CA GLU A 323 -1.97 7.91 -30.83
C GLU A 323 -1.83 6.44 -30.46
N ASP A 324 -1.51 5.60 -31.45
CA ASP A 324 -1.19 4.20 -31.23
C ASP A 324 0.23 4.06 -30.70
N ILE A 325 0.34 3.53 -29.50
CA ILE A 325 1.58 3.37 -28.75
C ILE A 325 2.51 2.36 -29.42
N THR A 326 1.94 1.42 -30.18
CA THR A 326 2.69 0.42 -30.94
C THR A 326 3.75 1.08 -31.82
N LYS A 327 3.43 2.22 -32.45
CA LYS A 327 4.38 2.94 -33.31
C LYS A 327 5.57 3.49 -32.53
N SER A 328 5.31 4.01 -31.33
CA SER A 328 6.34 4.55 -30.44
C SER A 328 7.20 3.44 -29.83
N LEU A 329 6.60 2.29 -29.49
CA LEU A 329 7.31 1.11 -29.00
C LEU A 329 8.13 0.41 -30.11
N GLN A 330 7.60 0.33 -31.34
CA GLN A 330 8.31 -0.18 -32.52
C GLN A 330 9.53 0.68 -32.83
N LYS A 331 9.37 2.01 -32.85
CA LYS A 331 10.49 2.95 -33.05
C LYS A 331 11.56 2.82 -31.97
N SER A 332 11.18 2.35 -30.79
CA SER A 332 12.10 2.11 -29.67
C SER A 332 12.81 0.75 -29.73
N GLY A 333 12.58 -0.06 -30.77
CA GLY A 333 13.25 -1.33 -30.99
C GLY A 333 12.65 -2.53 -30.24
N VAL A 334 11.44 -2.43 -29.67
CA VAL A 334 10.80 -3.54 -28.92
C VAL A 334 10.52 -4.76 -29.80
N LEU A 335 10.13 -4.51 -31.05
CA LEU A 335 9.63 -5.53 -31.99
C LEU A 335 10.67 -5.99 -33.01
N ASP A 336 11.85 -5.38 -33.00
CA ASP A 336 12.86 -5.66 -34.01
C ASP A 336 13.78 -6.77 -33.49
N SER A 337 13.48 -8.03 -33.84
CA SER A 337 14.19 -9.24 -33.36
C SER A 337 15.68 -9.28 -33.72
N ASN A 338 16.13 -8.36 -34.57
CA ASN A 338 17.46 -8.38 -35.19
C ASN A 338 18.45 -7.38 -34.57
N THR A 339 18.06 -6.57 -33.58
CA THR A 339 18.97 -5.59 -32.94
C THR A 339 19.49 -6.07 -31.57
N PRO A 340 20.81 -6.32 -31.40
CA PRO A 340 21.46 -6.33 -30.09
C PRO A 340 22.01 -4.91 -29.74
N PRO A 341 22.31 -4.53 -28.47
CA PRO A 341 22.16 -5.23 -27.19
C PRO A 341 21.22 -4.53 -26.17
N GLU A 342 20.88 -5.29 -25.12
CA GLU A 342 19.79 -5.15 -24.12
C GLU A 342 19.62 -3.83 -23.35
N ASP A 343 20.61 -2.94 -23.33
CA ASP A 343 20.60 -1.77 -22.43
C ASP A 343 20.05 -0.50 -23.08
N ALA A 344 20.38 -0.23 -24.35
CA ALA A 344 19.91 0.96 -25.06
C ALA A 344 18.40 0.88 -25.35
N THR A 345 17.90 -0.33 -25.63
CA THR A 345 16.49 -0.58 -25.93
C THR A 345 15.62 -0.32 -24.69
N GLY A 346 16.04 -0.75 -23.50
CA GLY A 346 15.23 -0.58 -22.28
C GLY A 346 15.05 0.86 -21.81
N GLU A 347 16.04 1.72 -22.04
CA GLU A 347 15.95 3.14 -21.74
C GLU A 347 15.00 3.85 -22.72
N ALA A 348 15.13 3.55 -24.03
CA ALA A 348 14.22 4.06 -25.05
C ALA A 348 12.75 3.65 -24.77
N ILE A 349 12.53 2.38 -24.38
CA ILE A 349 11.21 1.89 -23.95
C ILE A 349 10.74 2.64 -22.71
N GLY A 350 11.61 2.89 -21.73
CA GLY A 350 11.28 3.66 -20.54
C GLY A 350 10.78 5.07 -20.88
N LEU A 351 11.49 5.76 -21.77
CA LEU A 351 11.10 7.08 -22.26
C LEU A 351 9.77 7.03 -23.02
N ALA A 352 9.57 6.02 -23.87
CA ALA A 352 8.30 5.81 -24.57
C ALA A 352 7.15 5.58 -23.58
N LEU A 353 7.34 4.75 -22.54
CA LEU A 353 6.37 4.49 -21.47
C LEU A 353 6.03 5.76 -20.67
N GLU A 354 7.02 6.64 -20.45
CA GLU A 354 6.77 7.94 -19.82
C GLU A 354 5.96 8.88 -20.72
N GLN A 355 6.24 8.88 -22.04
CA GLN A 355 5.51 9.67 -23.03
C GLN A 355 4.03 9.23 -23.17
N LEU A 356 3.67 8.01 -22.76
CA LEU A 356 2.26 7.56 -22.73
C LEU A 356 1.37 8.41 -21.83
N LYS A 357 1.98 9.07 -20.83
CA LYS A 357 1.28 9.99 -19.93
C LYS A 357 0.85 11.26 -20.66
N THR A 358 1.42 11.56 -21.82
CA THR A 358 1.12 12.76 -22.63
C THR A 358 0.38 12.48 -23.94
N VAL A 359 0.43 11.24 -24.48
CA VAL A 359 -0.25 10.80 -25.72
C VAL A 359 -1.71 11.27 -25.81
N GLN A 360 -2.19 11.76 -26.96
CA GLN A 360 -3.59 12.19 -27.11
C GLN A 360 -4.57 11.02 -26.84
N ALA A 361 -5.66 11.31 -26.12
CA ALA A 361 -6.68 10.31 -25.84
C ALA A 361 -7.58 10.08 -27.08
N GLY A 362 -7.84 8.81 -27.40
CA GLY A 362 -8.82 8.39 -28.39
C GLY A 362 -10.25 8.37 -27.85
N VAL A 363 -11.22 8.25 -28.75
CA VAL A 363 -12.64 8.16 -28.44
C VAL A 363 -13.08 6.71 -28.59
N VAL A 364 -13.71 6.17 -27.55
CA VAL A 364 -14.26 4.80 -27.56
C VAL A 364 -15.71 4.82 -28.02
N TYR A 365 -16.00 4.00 -29.00
CA TYR A 365 -17.33 3.65 -29.44
C TYR A 365 -17.61 2.22 -29.02
N VAL A 366 -18.76 2.01 -28.36
CA VAL A 366 -19.23 0.68 -28.00
C VAL A 366 -20.22 0.24 -29.06
N ASN A 367 -19.92 -0.89 -29.70
CA ASN A 367 -20.79 -1.51 -30.68
C ASN A 367 -21.72 -2.48 -29.94
N GLY A 368 -23.03 -2.32 -30.10
CA GLY A 368 -24.04 -3.20 -29.51
C GLY A 368 -24.61 -2.76 -28.15
N SER A 369 -25.42 -3.63 -27.54
CA SER A 369 -26.11 -3.34 -26.29
C SER A 369 -25.21 -3.59 -25.07
N LEU A 370 -25.11 -2.57 -24.20
CA LEU A 370 -24.44 -2.66 -22.90
C LEU A 370 -25.09 -3.69 -21.95
N GLU A 371 -26.33 -4.08 -22.20
CA GLU A 371 -27.11 -4.99 -21.34
C GLU A 371 -26.70 -6.45 -21.49
N ARG A 372 -26.01 -6.82 -22.58
CA ARG A 372 -25.49 -8.19 -22.82
C ARG A 372 -24.03 -8.37 -22.41
N ALA A 373 -23.50 -7.50 -21.55
CA ALA A 373 -22.10 -7.56 -21.14
C ALA A 373 -21.80 -8.87 -20.37
N GLN A 374 -20.81 -9.61 -20.85
CA GLN A 374 -20.28 -10.80 -20.18
C GLN A 374 -19.54 -10.45 -18.87
N PRO A 375 -19.38 -11.40 -17.93
CA PRO A 375 -18.61 -11.18 -16.72
C PRO A 375 -17.15 -10.84 -17.06
N ARG A 376 -16.57 -9.88 -16.33
CA ARG A 376 -15.20 -9.42 -16.54
C ARG A 376 -14.21 -10.23 -15.72
N ASN A 377 -13.12 -10.62 -16.35
CA ASN A 377 -11.91 -11.07 -15.72
C ASN A 377 -10.97 -9.88 -15.52
N ALA A 378 -10.42 -9.75 -14.32
CA ALA A 378 -9.41 -8.74 -14.02
C ALA A 378 -8.18 -9.37 -13.36
N VAL A 379 -7.00 -8.97 -13.82
CA VAL A 379 -5.71 -9.43 -13.32
C VAL A 379 -4.82 -8.22 -13.04
N LEU A 380 -4.31 -8.12 -11.83
CA LEU A 380 -3.29 -7.18 -11.40
C LEU A 380 -1.90 -7.79 -11.67
N VAL A 381 -1.11 -7.15 -12.51
CA VAL A 381 0.30 -7.50 -12.69
C VAL A 381 1.14 -6.44 -11.98
N MET A 382 2.03 -6.89 -11.12
CA MET A 382 2.98 -6.03 -10.42
C MET A 382 4.38 -6.37 -10.91
N VAL A 383 5.09 -5.40 -11.49
CA VAL A 383 6.47 -5.56 -11.96
C VAL A 383 7.37 -4.76 -11.04
N SER A 384 8.23 -5.44 -10.28
CA SER A 384 9.09 -4.85 -9.25
C SER A 384 10.56 -5.00 -9.60
N VAL A 385 11.31 -3.89 -9.55
CA VAL A 385 12.75 -3.86 -9.84
C VAL A 385 13.54 -4.04 -8.55
N VAL A 386 14.27 -5.15 -8.46
CA VAL A 386 15.15 -5.48 -7.33
C VAL A 386 16.33 -4.50 -7.29
N SER A 387 16.59 -3.92 -6.12
CA SER A 387 17.73 -3.02 -5.93
C SER A 387 19.04 -3.81 -5.80
N ARG A 388 19.56 -4.39 -6.90
CA ARG A 388 20.91 -4.97 -6.95
C ARG A 388 21.94 -3.86 -7.21
N GLY A 389 22.65 -3.41 -6.17
CA GLY A 389 23.72 -2.42 -6.30
C GLY A 389 23.91 -1.53 -5.08
N THR A 390 24.88 -0.62 -5.14
CA THR A 390 25.14 0.38 -4.09
C THR A 390 23.90 1.26 -3.92
N ALA A 391 23.05 0.90 -2.95
CA ALA A 391 21.87 1.67 -2.62
C ALA A 391 22.24 3.15 -2.50
N LYS A 392 21.39 4.04 -3.07
CA LYS A 392 21.59 5.49 -3.02
C LYS A 392 21.97 5.86 -1.59
N ARG A 393 22.94 6.78 -1.42
CA ARG A 393 23.41 7.22 -0.09
C ARG A 393 22.24 7.60 0.82
N SER A 394 21.18 8.19 0.25
CA SER A 394 19.93 8.50 0.96
C SER A 394 19.18 7.29 1.50
N ILE A 395 19.07 6.18 0.75
CA ILE A 395 18.42 4.94 1.21
C ILE A 395 19.25 4.26 2.30
N ARG A 396 20.58 4.25 2.14
CA ARG A 396 21.49 3.74 3.18
C ARG A 396 21.36 4.54 4.47
N LEU A 397 21.35 5.88 4.36
CA LEU A 397 21.13 6.76 5.50
C LEU A 397 19.75 6.54 6.12
N LEU A 398 18.70 6.40 5.30
CA LEU A 398 17.35 6.15 5.78
C LEU A 398 17.26 4.82 6.55
N ARG A 399 17.91 3.75 6.07
CA ARG A 399 18.00 2.46 6.79
C ARG A 399 18.75 2.57 8.11
N LEU A 400 19.82 3.36 8.15
CA LEU A 400 20.55 3.61 9.39
C LEU A 400 19.67 4.39 10.38
N LEU A 401 19.06 5.48 9.92
CA LEU A 401 18.17 6.32 10.72
C LEU A 401 16.94 5.55 11.19
N SER A 402 16.32 4.72 10.34
CA SER A 402 15.14 3.92 10.72
C SER A 402 15.49 2.93 11.82
N LYS A 403 16.63 2.25 11.73
CA LYS A 403 17.12 1.34 12.78
C LYS A 403 17.43 2.06 14.09
N THR A 404 18.13 3.19 14.02
CA THR A 404 18.44 3.98 15.23
C THR A 404 17.17 4.54 15.87
N MET A 405 16.23 5.03 15.06
CA MET A 405 14.93 5.51 15.55
C MET A 405 14.13 4.38 16.18
N SER A 406 14.09 3.20 15.56
CA SER A 406 13.44 2.02 16.12
C SER A 406 14.00 1.70 17.51
N ILE A 407 15.33 1.55 17.66
CA ILE A 407 16.00 1.32 18.96
C ILE A 407 15.67 2.44 19.97
N ALA A 408 15.75 3.70 19.56
CA ALA A 408 15.48 4.84 20.43
C ALA A 408 14.02 4.82 20.95
N VAL A 409 13.05 4.53 20.08
CA VAL A 409 11.64 4.46 20.48
C VAL A 409 11.39 3.28 21.44
N PHE A 410 12.06 2.14 21.25
CA PHE A 410 11.99 1.02 22.20
C PHE A 410 12.53 1.43 23.57
N VAL A 411 13.72 2.03 23.64
CA VAL A 411 14.33 2.48 24.91
C VAL A 411 13.47 3.53 25.61
N VAL A 412 13.01 4.55 24.86
CA VAL A 412 12.15 5.61 25.39
C VAL A 412 10.82 5.04 25.87
N GLY A 413 10.22 4.11 25.12
CA GLY A 413 9.00 3.41 25.50
C GLY A 413 9.17 2.64 26.80
N THR A 414 10.22 1.83 26.93
CA THR A 414 10.52 1.08 28.16
C THR A 414 10.71 2.02 29.35
N ALA A 415 11.39 3.16 29.17
CA ALA A 415 11.54 4.18 30.20
C ALA A 415 10.19 4.83 30.58
N PHE A 416 9.31 5.09 29.60
CA PHE A 416 7.99 5.65 29.86
C PHE A 416 7.16 4.67 30.70
N PHE A 417 7.04 3.41 30.26
CA PHE A 417 6.22 2.44 30.99
C PHE A 417 6.80 2.08 32.36
N SER A 418 8.12 1.94 32.50
CA SER A 418 8.74 1.67 33.81
C SER A 418 8.62 2.83 34.79
N SER A 419 8.50 4.06 34.30
CA SER A 419 8.29 5.25 35.15
C SER A 419 6.81 5.54 35.44
N ALA A 420 5.88 4.81 34.82
CA ALA A 420 4.45 4.96 35.06
C ALA A 420 4.10 4.58 36.52
N GLN A 421 3.42 5.51 37.20
CA GLN A 421 2.92 5.35 38.55
C GLN A 421 1.42 5.09 38.53
N LEU A 422 0.92 4.56 39.65
CA LEU A 422 -0.50 4.24 39.87
C LEU A 422 -1.06 3.20 38.90
N LEU A 423 -0.23 2.46 38.16
CA LEU A 423 -0.74 1.47 37.22
C LEU A 423 -1.24 0.24 37.97
N ALA A 424 -2.54 -0.05 37.88
CA ALA A 424 -3.11 -1.21 38.54
C ALA A 424 -2.75 -2.52 37.79
N PRO A 425 -2.33 -3.61 38.48
CA PRO A 425 -2.09 -4.91 37.86
C PRO A 425 -3.23 -5.45 36.97
N PRO A 426 -4.52 -5.44 37.37
CA PRO A 426 -5.59 -5.94 36.52
C PRO A 426 -5.73 -5.14 35.21
N VAL A 427 -5.49 -3.83 35.25
CA VAL A 427 -5.52 -2.97 34.05
C VAL A 427 -4.35 -3.30 33.13
N ALA A 428 -3.14 -3.48 33.68
CA ALA A 428 -1.97 -3.87 32.91
C ALA A 428 -2.19 -5.22 32.19
N ILE A 429 -2.73 -6.21 32.89
CA ILE A 429 -3.04 -7.54 32.32
C ILE A 429 -4.13 -7.43 31.25
N MET A 430 -5.20 -6.69 31.51
CA MET A 430 -6.29 -6.46 30.55
C MET A 430 -5.76 -5.84 29.26
N VAL A 431 -4.96 -4.77 29.38
CA VAL A 431 -4.39 -4.07 28.23
C VAL A 431 -3.44 -4.97 27.48
N LEU A 432 -2.54 -5.65 28.17
CA LEU A 432 -1.63 -6.61 27.53
C LEU A 432 -2.41 -7.68 26.76
N SER A 433 -3.44 -8.25 27.36
CA SER A 433 -4.28 -9.28 26.74
C SER A 433 -5.01 -8.76 25.51
N LEU A 434 -5.59 -7.56 25.57
CA LEU A 434 -6.28 -6.93 24.44
C LEU A 434 -5.32 -6.58 23.30
N LEU A 435 -4.13 -6.06 23.61
CA LEU A 435 -3.11 -5.73 22.61
C LEU A 435 -2.54 -7.00 21.95
N LEU A 436 -2.29 -8.06 22.74
CA LEU A 436 -1.88 -9.37 22.22
C LEU A 436 -2.96 -9.97 21.33
N ALA A 437 -4.23 -9.96 21.77
CA ALA A 437 -5.36 -10.46 21.00
C ALA A 437 -5.56 -9.66 19.71
N ALA A 438 -5.41 -8.33 19.75
CA ALA A 438 -5.46 -7.48 18.57
C ALA A 438 -4.32 -7.80 17.60
N ALA A 439 -3.08 -7.94 18.08
CA ALA A 439 -1.93 -8.26 17.24
C ALA A 439 -2.04 -9.65 16.57
N VAL A 440 -2.38 -10.69 17.34
CA VAL A 440 -2.57 -12.05 16.81
C VAL A 440 -3.79 -12.13 15.90
N GLY A 441 -4.92 -11.54 16.33
CA GLY A 441 -6.16 -11.50 15.55
C GLY A 441 -5.96 -10.79 14.22
N THR A 442 -5.24 -9.67 14.19
CA THR A 442 -4.89 -8.97 12.96
C THR A 442 -4.13 -9.84 11.98
N ARG A 443 -3.12 -10.59 12.47
CA ARG A 443 -2.35 -11.51 11.63
C ARG A 443 -3.23 -12.60 11.03
N ALA A 444 -4.12 -13.17 11.84
CA ALA A 444 -5.09 -14.17 11.37
C ALA A 444 -6.01 -13.58 10.29
N VAL A 445 -6.53 -12.37 10.49
CA VAL A 445 -7.40 -11.70 9.51
C VAL A 445 -6.62 -11.28 8.26
N ALA A 446 -5.38 -10.82 8.37
CA ALA A 446 -4.51 -10.50 7.23
C ALA A 446 -4.22 -11.75 6.39
N THR A 447 -3.91 -12.86 7.05
CA THR A 447 -3.71 -14.17 6.44
C THR A 447 -4.99 -14.66 5.74
N TYR A 448 -6.16 -14.44 6.36
CA TYR A 448 -7.45 -14.76 5.77
C TYR A 448 -7.70 -13.94 4.50
N ILE A 449 -7.57 -12.60 4.56
CA ILE A 449 -7.79 -11.72 3.39
C ILE A 449 -6.84 -12.11 2.27
N THR A 450 -5.54 -12.25 2.55
CA THR A 450 -4.55 -12.64 1.53
C THR A 450 -4.78 -14.04 0.99
N THR A 451 -5.31 -14.96 1.80
CA THR A 451 -5.73 -16.30 1.35
C THR A 451 -6.92 -16.23 0.41
N VAL A 452 -7.96 -15.48 0.77
CA VAL A 452 -9.18 -15.32 -0.04
C VAL A 452 -8.83 -14.66 -1.37
N VAL A 453 -8.05 -13.58 -1.34
CA VAL A 453 -7.58 -12.92 -2.55
C VAL A 453 -6.60 -13.80 -3.32
N GLY A 454 -5.75 -14.58 -2.65
CA GLY A 454 -4.84 -15.51 -3.31
C GLY A 454 -5.56 -16.61 -4.09
N ARG A 455 -6.69 -17.12 -3.56
CA ARG A 455 -7.51 -18.17 -4.23
C ARG A 455 -8.14 -17.69 -5.55
N SER A 456 -8.49 -16.42 -5.63
CA SER A 456 -9.00 -15.81 -6.87
C SER A 456 -7.92 -15.48 -7.90
N GLU A 457 -6.64 -15.72 -7.59
CA GLU A 457 -5.45 -15.38 -8.39
C GLU A 457 -5.53 -14.06 -9.20
N PRO A 458 -5.87 -12.92 -8.57
CA PRO A 458 -5.94 -11.67 -9.29
C PRO A 458 -4.57 -11.01 -9.36
N MET A 459 -3.48 -11.59 -8.82
CA MET A 459 -2.17 -10.92 -8.78
C MET A 459 -1.04 -11.80 -9.30
N ILE A 460 -0.33 -11.30 -10.31
CA ILE A 460 0.94 -11.84 -10.79
C ILE A 460 2.04 -10.86 -10.39
N HIS A 461 3.02 -11.31 -9.61
CA HIS A 461 4.16 -10.49 -9.23
C HIS A 461 5.41 -10.95 -9.96
N VAL A 462 6.04 -10.01 -10.66
CA VAL A 462 7.24 -10.24 -11.46
C VAL A 462 8.36 -9.43 -10.86
N MET A 463 9.41 -10.11 -10.40
CA MET A 463 10.61 -9.45 -9.89
C MET A 463 11.69 -9.47 -10.97
N VAL A 464 12.17 -8.29 -11.35
CA VAL A 464 13.20 -8.11 -12.37
C VAL A 464 14.44 -7.46 -11.78
N ASN A 465 15.59 -7.68 -12.41
CA ASN A 465 16.86 -7.18 -11.87
C ASN A 465 17.18 -5.75 -12.34
N SER A 466 16.63 -5.34 -13.47
CA SER A 466 16.91 -4.04 -14.07
C SER A 466 15.63 -3.28 -14.42
N GLN A 467 15.74 -1.95 -14.50
CA GLN A 467 14.63 -1.11 -14.96
C GLN A 467 14.35 -1.34 -16.45
N SER A 468 15.39 -1.62 -17.25
CA SER A 468 15.29 -1.98 -18.66
C SER A 468 14.39 -3.20 -18.85
N GLU A 469 14.64 -4.26 -18.08
CA GLU A 469 13.85 -5.51 -18.10
C GLU A 469 12.41 -5.25 -17.66
N ALA A 470 12.18 -4.46 -16.61
CA ALA A 470 10.84 -4.04 -16.21
C ALA A 470 10.08 -3.32 -17.33
N ASN A 471 10.74 -2.36 -17.99
CA ASN A 471 10.14 -1.59 -19.08
C ASN A 471 9.81 -2.50 -20.27
N LYS A 472 10.68 -3.46 -20.58
CA LYS A 472 10.46 -4.46 -21.63
C LYS A 472 9.24 -5.33 -21.32
N ILE A 473 9.15 -5.89 -20.11
CA ILE A 473 7.99 -6.69 -19.68
C ILE A 473 6.69 -5.86 -19.72
N ILE A 474 6.74 -4.61 -19.25
CA ILE A 474 5.58 -3.71 -19.32
C ILE A 474 5.17 -3.47 -20.77
N ALA A 475 6.12 -3.19 -21.66
CA ALA A 475 5.85 -3.00 -23.08
C ALA A 475 5.25 -4.27 -23.70
N GLU A 476 5.79 -5.45 -23.43
CA GLU A 476 5.24 -6.73 -23.91
C GLU A 476 3.83 -7.00 -23.39
N ILE A 477 3.53 -6.67 -22.12
CA ILE A 477 2.18 -6.73 -21.58
C ILE A 477 1.25 -5.72 -22.26
N MET A 478 1.72 -4.50 -22.55
CA MET A 478 0.94 -3.50 -23.28
C MET A 478 0.66 -3.92 -24.73
N MET A 479 1.60 -4.65 -25.31
CA MET A 479 1.54 -5.25 -26.64
C MET A 479 0.90 -6.64 -26.63
N LEU A 480 0.24 -7.02 -25.53
CA LEU A 480 -0.61 -8.22 -25.46
C LEU A 480 -1.87 -7.96 -26.30
N THR A 481 -1.63 -7.81 -27.59
CA THR A 481 -2.57 -7.44 -28.63
C THR A 481 -2.75 -8.68 -29.48
N ARG A 482 -3.83 -9.42 -29.25
CA ARG A 482 -4.57 -10.23 -30.23
C ARG A 482 -3.75 -11.06 -31.25
N HIS A 483 -2.49 -11.42 -30.99
CA HIS A 483 -1.65 -11.90 -32.09
C HIS A 483 -1.66 -13.40 -32.32
N ASP A 484 -2.27 -14.18 -31.43
CA ASP A 484 -2.23 -15.62 -31.56
C ASP A 484 -3.61 -16.26 -31.30
N ARG A 485 -4.45 -16.32 -32.33
CA ARG A 485 -5.49 -17.36 -32.34
C ARG A 485 -5.80 -17.92 -33.71
N ARG A 486 -5.83 -19.26 -33.68
CA ARG A 486 -6.05 -20.25 -34.74
C ARG A 486 -7.46 -20.27 -35.34
N ASP A 487 -8.40 -19.48 -34.83
CA ASP A 487 -9.79 -19.49 -35.28
C ASP A 487 -10.29 -18.07 -35.61
N PRO A 488 -10.50 -17.74 -36.90
CA PRO A 488 -10.95 -16.44 -37.35
C PRO A 488 -12.41 -16.11 -36.94
N ASN A 489 -13.16 -17.08 -36.42
CA ASN A 489 -14.59 -16.93 -36.13
C ASN A 489 -14.92 -16.52 -34.68
N ASP A 490 -13.95 -16.51 -33.76
CA ASP A 490 -14.20 -16.15 -32.35
C ASP A 490 -14.09 -14.61 -32.17
N PRO A 491 -15.17 -13.90 -31.77
CA PRO A 491 -15.13 -12.45 -31.57
C PRO A 491 -14.17 -12.10 -30.44
N VAL A 492 -12.98 -11.64 -30.82
CA VAL A 492 -11.94 -11.30 -29.84
C VAL A 492 -12.36 -10.09 -29.02
N ARG A 493 -12.36 -10.29 -27.70
CA ARG A 493 -12.54 -9.20 -26.75
C ARG A 493 -11.28 -8.36 -26.69
N ALA A 494 -11.47 -7.05 -26.77
CA ALA A 494 -10.38 -6.13 -26.49
C ALA A 494 -9.91 -6.30 -25.03
N ILE A 495 -8.62 -6.14 -24.80
CA ILE A 495 -8.05 -6.11 -23.45
C ILE A 495 -7.86 -4.65 -23.07
N GLN A 496 -8.36 -4.30 -21.90
CA GLN A 496 -8.11 -3.02 -21.26
C GLN A 496 -6.92 -3.16 -20.32
N ILE A 497 -5.97 -2.22 -20.42
CA ILE A 497 -4.79 -2.16 -19.56
C ILE A 497 -4.77 -0.80 -18.88
N GLU A 498 -4.73 -0.79 -17.56
CA GLU A 498 -4.58 0.43 -16.78
C GLU A 498 -3.18 0.49 -16.16
N VAL A 499 -2.44 1.53 -16.51
CA VAL A 499 -1.11 1.82 -15.95
C VAL A 499 -1.12 3.21 -15.37
N ASP A 500 -0.78 3.34 -14.09
CA ASP A 500 -0.65 4.66 -13.46
C ASP A 500 -1.96 5.50 -13.57
N GLY A 501 -3.12 4.85 -13.55
CA GLY A 501 -4.44 5.48 -13.73
C GLY A 501 -4.74 5.96 -15.15
N HIS A 502 -3.87 5.69 -16.13
CA HIS A 502 -4.17 5.87 -17.56
C HIS A 502 -4.73 4.55 -18.10
N VAL A 503 -5.85 4.64 -18.81
CA VAL A 503 -6.56 3.47 -19.35
C VAL A 503 -6.25 3.37 -20.83
N PHE A 504 -5.73 2.21 -21.23
CA PHE A 504 -5.37 1.86 -22.58
C PHE A 504 -6.25 0.72 -23.08
N VAL A 505 -6.60 0.79 -24.35
CA VAL A 505 -7.35 -0.23 -25.07
C VAL A 505 -6.73 -0.29 -26.45
N ASP A 506 -6.41 -1.50 -26.94
CA ASP A 506 -5.84 -1.68 -28.29
C ASP A 506 -4.64 -0.75 -28.53
N CYS A 507 -3.71 -0.75 -27.57
CA CYS A 507 -2.52 0.11 -27.54
C CYS A 507 -2.80 1.63 -27.63
N LYS A 508 -4.04 2.10 -27.48
CA LYS A 508 -4.41 3.53 -27.52
C LYS A 508 -4.91 3.99 -26.17
N ARG A 509 -4.50 5.19 -25.76
CA ARG A 509 -4.99 5.79 -24.53
C ARG A 509 -6.43 6.25 -24.71
N VAL A 510 -7.34 5.84 -23.85
CA VAL A 510 -8.75 6.24 -23.91
C VAL A 510 -9.06 7.32 -22.88
N THR A 511 -8.62 7.13 -21.65
CA THR A 511 -8.98 8.03 -20.56
C THR A 511 -7.97 7.98 -19.42
N ARG A 512 -8.24 8.77 -18.38
CA ARG A 512 -7.46 8.83 -17.15
C ARG A 512 -8.39 8.86 -15.94
N ARG A 513 -8.12 8.01 -14.96
CA ARG A 513 -8.75 8.02 -13.64
C ARG A 513 -7.80 8.50 -12.55
N SER A 514 -8.35 8.85 -11.39
CA SER A 514 -7.55 9.30 -10.25
C SER A 514 -6.68 8.17 -9.70
N ARG A 515 -5.37 8.39 -9.64
CA ARG A 515 -4.40 7.43 -9.08
C ARG A 515 -4.63 7.16 -7.59
N LEU A 516 -5.17 8.14 -6.86
CA LEU A 516 -5.29 8.06 -5.41
C LEU A 516 -6.25 6.94 -4.97
N PHE A 517 -7.39 6.81 -5.66
CA PHE A 517 -8.40 5.81 -5.33
C PHE A 517 -7.84 4.38 -5.49
N VAL A 518 -7.12 4.15 -6.59
CA VAL A 518 -6.45 2.89 -6.90
C VAL A 518 -5.30 2.61 -5.93
N ALA A 519 -4.52 3.64 -5.60
CA ALA A 519 -3.41 3.52 -4.68
C ALA A 519 -3.84 3.19 -3.24
N VAL A 520 -5.04 3.62 -2.82
CA VAL A 520 -5.56 3.37 -1.47
C VAL A 520 -6.31 2.04 -1.39
N LEU A 521 -7.20 1.77 -2.36
CA LEU A 521 -8.07 0.59 -2.31
C LEU A 521 -7.44 -0.66 -2.94
N GLY A 522 -6.43 -0.50 -3.79
CA GLY A 522 -5.79 -1.61 -4.49
C GLY A 522 -6.80 -2.42 -5.29
N ILE A 523 -6.85 -3.74 -5.06
CA ILE A 523 -7.77 -4.65 -5.76
C ILE A 523 -9.26 -4.37 -5.49
N MET A 524 -9.59 -3.68 -4.39
CA MET A 524 -10.98 -3.33 -4.10
C MET A 524 -11.49 -2.22 -5.04
N ALA A 525 -10.60 -1.49 -5.70
CA ALA A 525 -10.98 -0.58 -6.76
C ALA A 525 -11.48 -1.40 -7.95
N GLU A 526 -12.72 -1.16 -8.36
CA GLU A 526 -13.26 -1.79 -9.56
C GLU A 526 -12.37 -1.48 -10.78
N PRO A 527 -12.17 -2.45 -11.69
CA PRO A 527 -11.53 -2.16 -12.97
C PRO A 527 -12.32 -1.06 -13.67
N PHE A 528 -11.61 -0.18 -14.38
CA PHE A 528 -12.27 0.94 -15.03
C PHE A 528 -13.33 0.43 -16.03
N ASP A 529 -14.53 1.01 -15.97
CA ASP A 529 -15.63 0.64 -16.88
C ASP A 529 -15.70 1.60 -18.06
N LEU A 530 -15.32 1.14 -19.27
CA LEU A 530 -15.39 1.97 -20.49
C LEU A 530 -16.82 2.40 -20.82
N ALA A 531 -17.84 1.63 -20.42
CA ALA A 531 -19.24 2.00 -20.63
C ALA A 531 -19.60 3.30 -19.89
N SER A 532 -18.93 3.60 -18.77
CA SER A 532 -19.12 4.85 -18.04
C SER A 532 -18.70 6.08 -18.85
N ILE A 533 -17.75 5.94 -19.78
CA ILE A 533 -17.35 7.01 -20.69
C ILE A 533 -18.51 7.27 -21.66
N VAL A 534 -18.98 6.23 -22.33
CA VAL A 534 -20.07 6.33 -23.34
C VAL A 534 -21.32 6.96 -22.72
N LYS A 535 -21.74 6.49 -21.53
CA LYS A 535 -22.88 7.05 -20.80
C LYS A 535 -22.73 8.55 -20.52
N ARG A 536 -21.54 9.01 -20.12
CA ARG A 536 -21.27 10.44 -19.88
C ARG A 536 -21.31 11.26 -21.17
N THR A 537 -20.78 10.72 -22.27
CA THR A 537 -20.78 11.41 -23.56
C THR A 537 -22.19 11.53 -24.11
N SER A 538 -23.00 10.46 -24.04
CA SER A 538 -24.42 10.49 -24.43
C SER A 538 -25.22 11.50 -23.61
N ALA A 539 -25.02 11.54 -22.29
CA ALA A 539 -25.71 12.48 -21.41
C ALA A 539 -25.37 13.96 -21.71
N ARG A 540 -24.12 14.26 -22.09
CA ARG A 540 -23.72 15.62 -22.49
C ARG A 540 -24.15 15.97 -23.92
N GLY A 541 -24.13 14.98 -24.83
CA GLY A 541 -24.56 15.15 -26.22
C GLY A 541 -26.06 15.46 -26.33
N TRP A 542 -26.91 14.80 -25.54
CA TRP A 542 -28.36 15.03 -25.57
C TRP A 542 -28.79 16.38 -24.99
N SER A 543 -28.00 17.00 -24.12
CA SER A 543 -28.29 18.36 -23.62
C SER A 543 -28.12 19.44 -24.69
N ASN A 544 -27.35 19.19 -25.75
CA ASN A 544 -27.07 20.17 -26.81
C ASN A 544 -27.59 19.77 -28.20
N TYR A 545 -28.19 18.58 -28.33
CA TYR A 545 -28.72 18.04 -29.59
C TYR A 545 -30.19 17.64 -29.53
N SER A 546 -31.01 18.26 -28.68
CA SER A 546 -32.48 18.09 -28.72
C SER A 546 -33.16 18.77 -29.92
N GLY A 547 -32.41 19.17 -30.96
CA GLY A 547 -32.95 19.94 -32.09
C GLY A 547 -32.64 19.42 -33.50
N ARG A 548 -31.85 18.35 -33.70
CA ARG A 548 -31.60 17.83 -35.06
C ARG A 548 -31.63 16.31 -35.13
N SER A 549 -32.62 15.83 -35.88
CA SER A 549 -32.86 14.41 -36.14
C SER A 549 -31.72 13.78 -36.96
N ILE A 550 -31.45 12.50 -36.71
CA ILE A 550 -30.44 11.68 -37.42
C ILE A 550 -30.65 11.67 -38.95
N SER A 551 -31.86 11.97 -39.45
CA SER A 551 -32.13 12.13 -40.89
C SER A 551 -31.42 13.32 -41.52
N GLU A 552 -31.03 14.33 -40.76
CA GLU A 552 -30.40 15.55 -41.31
C GLU A 552 -28.91 15.35 -41.63
N TRP A 553 -28.25 14.38 -40.98
CA TRP A 553 -26.89 13.96 -41.32
C TRP A 553 -26.80 13.13 -42.60
N ARG A 554 -27.93 12.55 -43.05
CA ARG A 554 -28.00 11.82 -44.32
C ARG A 554 -28.25 12.75 -45.52
N SER A 555 -28.72 13.98 -45.28
CA SER A 555 -29.03 14.96 -46.33
C SER A 555 -27.92 15.97 -46.62
N GLN A 556 -26.87 16.05 -45.79
CA GLN A 556 -25.71 16.88 -46.08
C GLN A 556 -24.63 16.03 -46.75
N GLY A 557 -24.70 15.98 -48.07
CA GLY A 557 -23.91 15.12 -48.95
C GLY A 557 -22.41 15.13 -48.66
N MET A 558 -21.90 13.96 -48.27
CA MET A 558 -20.58 13.51 -48.68
C MET A 558 -20.78 12.72 -49.97
N GLY A 559 -20.43 13.36 -51.08
CA GLY A 559 -20.46 12.76 -52.40
C GLY A 559 -19.45 11.62 -52.53
N ASP A 560 -19.90 10.60 -53.26
CA ASP A 560 -19.17 9.82 -54.25
C ASP A 560 -17.74 9.40 -53.87
N VAL A 561 -17.65 8.24 -53.21
CA VAL A 561 -16.53 7.32 -53.45
C VAL A 561 -17.08 6.16 -54.28
N GLU A 562 -16.61 6.13 -55.52
CA GLU A 562 -16.91 5.15 -56.55
C GLU A 562 -16.82 3.70 -56.05
N THR A 563 -17.86 2.99 -56.43
CA THR A 563 -18.02 1.55 -56.53
C THR A 563 -16.84 0.88 -57.24
N ALA A 564 -16.19 -0.07 -56.56
CA ALA A 564 -15.53 -1.19 -57.21
C ALA A 564 -16.44 -2.42 -57.10
N GLU A 565 -17.08 -2.77 -58.22
CA GLU A 565 -17.63 -4.10 -58.47
C GLU A 565 -16.55 -5.17 -58.29
N MET A 566 -16.86 -6.27 -57.60
CA MET A 566 -16.79 -7.61 -58.20
C MET A 566 -17.24 -8.70 -57.21
N LEU A 567 -18.11 -9.57 -57.74
CA LEU A 567 -18.43 -10.94 -57.30
C LEU A 567 -19.52 -11.12 -56.23
N GLY A 568 -20.72 -11.44 -56.73
CA GLY A 568 -21.81 -12.07 -55.98
C GLY A 568 -21.53 -13.54 -55.59
N PRO A 569 -22.50 -14.21 -54.94
CA PRO A 569 -23.49 -14.91 -55.76
C PRO A 569 -24.95 -14.88 -55.26
N ALA A 570 -25.81 -14.93 -56.28
CA ALA A 570 -27.09 -15.62 -56.44
C ALA A 570 -27.76 -16.35 -55.25
N HIS A 571 -29.07 -16.08 -55.15
CA HIS A 571 -30.19 -17.01 -54.97
C HIS A 571 -30.12 -18.09 -53.87
N LEU A 572 -31.00 -17.96 -52.87
CA LEU A 572 -32.06 -18.94 -52.60
C LEU A 572 -33.14 -18.34 -51.67
N GLN A 573 -34.37 -18.31 -52.19
CA GLN A 573 -35.60 -18.07 -51.45
C GLN A 573 -36.12 -19.38 -50.82
N ALA A 574 -36.98 -19.20 -49.82
CA ALA A 574 -38.03 -20.08 -49.33
C ALA A 574 -37.63 -21.15 -48.28
N SER A 575 -37.84 -20.82 -47.00
CA SER A 575 -39.05 -21.21 -46.24
C SER A 575 -39.13 -20.42 -44.94
#